data_AF-A0AA50V1D7-F1
#
_entry.id   AF-A0AA50V1D7-F1
#
_cell.length_a   1.000
_cell.length_b   1.000
_cell.length_c   1.000
_cell.angle_alpha   90.00
_cell.angle_beta   90.00
_cell.angle_gamma   90.00
#
_symmetry.space_group_name_H-M   'P 1'
#
loop_
_entity.id
_entity.type
_entity.pdbx_description
1 polymer ?
#
loop_
_entity_poly.entity_id
_entity_poly.type
_entity_poly.pdbx_seq_one_letter_code
_entity_poly.pdbx_strand_id
1 'polypeptide(L)'
;MGKDYYKILGLSKGATDDEIKKAYRKLALKYHPDKNKAAGAEERFKEVAEAYEVLSDKKKREIYDTHGEEGLKGGMGGQNGPGSASPSLTRSTATLELHSHSSSVRRVRSKRSSTS
;
A
#
# COMPACT_ATOMS: atom_id res chain seq x y z
N MET A 1 5.63 -18.78 -8.78
CA MET A 1 4.44 -19.64 -8.93
C MET A 1 3.26 -18.74 -9.16
N GLY A 2 2.49 -18.98 -10.22
CA GLY A 2 1.39 -18.09 -10.57
C GLY A 2 0.29 -18.06 -9.51
N LYS A 3 -0.26 -16.88 -9.24
CA LYS A 3 -1.37 -16.67 -8.31
C LYS A 3 -2.63 -17.33 -8.88
N ASP A 4 -3.00 -18.49 -8.35
CA ASP A 4 -4.27 -19.14 -8.64
C ASP A 4 -5.42 -18.34 -7.96
N TYR A 5 -6.03 -17.37 -8.66
CA TYR A 5 -7.15 -16.58 -8.12
C TYR A 5 -8.33 -17.45 -7.65
N TYR A 6 -8.55 -18.59 -8.31
CA TYR A 6 -9.53 -19.58 -7.89
C TYR A 6 -9.22 -20.15 -6.51
N LYS A 7 -7.95 -20.48 -6.21
CA LYS A 7 -7.55 -20.98 -4.88
C LYS A 7 -7.67 -19.91 -3.79
N ILE A 8 -7.41 -18.65 -4.12
CA ILE A 8 -7.56 -17.53 -3.17
C ILE A 8 -9.02 -17.40 -2.72
N LEU A 9 -9.97 -17.56 -3.66
CA LEU A 9 -11.40 -17.60 -3.35
C LEU A 9 -11.87 -18.95 -2.77
N GLY A 10 -11.01 -19.98 -2.77
CA GLY A 10 -11.36 -21.34 -2.36
C GLY A 10 -12.30 -22.04 -3.34
N LEU A 11 -12.22 -21.69 -4.62
CA LEU A 11 -13.03 -22.23 -5.72
C LEU A 11 -12.19 -23.08 -6.67
N SER A 12 -12.86 -23.91 -7.47
CA SER A 12 -12.23 -24.70 -8.52
C SER A 12 -12.08 -23.91 -9.83
N LYS A 13 -11.08 -24.27 -10.65
CA LYS A 13 -10.87 -23.71 -11.99
C LYS A 13 -12.06 -24.14 -12.88
N GLY A 14 -12.99 -23.22 -13.10
CA GLY A 14 -14.30 -23.51 -13.73
C GLY A 14 -15.51 -23.03 -12.93
N ALA A 15 -15.30 -22.43 -11.76
CA ALA A 15 -16.39 -21.82 -11.00
C ALA A 15 -17.12 -20.74 -11.80
N THR A 16 -18.44 -20.69 -11.59
CA THR A 16 -19.34 -19.72 -12.22
C THR A 16 -19.21 -18.34 -11.59
N ASP A 17 -19.62 -17.29 -12.30
CA ASP A 17 -19.60 -15.91 -11.80
C ASP A 17 -20.39 -15.75 -10.49
N ASP A 18 -21.46 -16.54 -10.33
CA ASP A 18 -22.29 -16.55 -9.13
C ASP A 18 -21.55 -17.14 -7.91
N GLU A 19 -20.78 -18.22 -8.13
CA GLU A 19 -19.92 -18.82 -7.11
C GLU A 19 -18.78 -17.88 -6.70
N ILE A 20 -18.16 -17.21 -7.68
CA ILE A 20 -17.12 -16.20 -7.46
C ILE A 20 -17.66 -15.06 -6.58
N LYS A 21 -18.84 -14.54 -6.88
CA LYS A 21 -19.52 -13.52 -6.05
C LYS A 21 -19.83 -14.02 -4.64
N LYS A 22 -20.37 -15.23 -4.51
CA LYS A 22 -20.70 -15.82 -3.20
C LYS A 22 -19.45 -16.02 -2.34
N ALA A 23 -18.37 -16.55 -2.91
CA ALA A 23 -17.10 -16.75 -2.22
C ALA A 23 -16.50 -15.42 -1.76
N TYR A 24 -16.45 -14.42 -2.65
CA TYR A 24 -15.98 -13.07 -2.32
C TYR A 24 -16.75 -12.48 -1.13
N ARG A 25 -18.09 -12.49 -1.16
CA ARG A 25 -18.90 -11.95 -0.05
C ARG A 25 -18.61 -12.65 1.28
N LYS A 26 -18.44 -13.98 1.27
CA LYS A 26 -18.14 -14.77 2.46
C LYS A 26 -16.76 -14.44 3.04
N LEU A 27 -15.75 -14.32 2.18
CA LEU A 27 -14.37 -14.01 2.58
C LEU A 27 -14.21 -12.55 2.99
N ALA A 28 -14.85 -11.62 2.29
CA ALA A 28 -14.88 -10.20 2.61
C ALA A 28 -15.44 -9.95 4.02
N LEU A 29 -16.53 -10.63 4.40
CA LEU A 29 -17.07 -10.55 5.77
C LEU A 29 -16.16 -11.18 6.82
N LYS A 30 -15.42 -12.24 6.44
CA LYS A 30 -14.50 -12.96 7.34
C LYS A 30 -13.23 -12.17 7.65
N TYR A 31 -12.71 -11.45 6.65
CA TYR A 31 -11.51 -10.63 6.73
C TYR A 31 -11.82 -9.13 6.80
N HIS A 32 -13.08 -8.75 7.06
CA HIS A 32 -13.47 -7.34 7.14
C HIS A 32 -12.73 -6.65 8.29
N PRO A 33 -12.11 -5.48 8.08
CA PRO A 33 -11.30 -4.80 9.10
C PRO A 33 -12.10 -4.39 10.34
N ASP A 34 -13.42 -4.24 10.20
CA ASP A 34 -14.34 -3.99 11.32
C ASP A 34 -14.46 -5.19 12.28
N LYS A 35 -14.51 -6.41 11.71
CA LYS A 35 -14.73 -7.65 12.49
C LYS A 35 -13.44 -8.40 12.80
N ASN A 36 -12.38 -8.19 12.04
CA ASN A 36 -11.14 -8.94 12.15
C ASN A 36 -9.93 -8.03 11.95
N LYS A 37 -9.27 -7.68 13.07
CA LYS A 37 -8.11 -6.76 13.12
C LYS A 37 -6.77 -7.48 13.16
N ALA A 38 -6.73 -8.76 12.78
CA ALA A 38 -5.50 -9.54 12.79
C ALA A 38 -4.50 -9.03 11.73
N ALA A 39 -3.21 -8.97 12.10
CA ALA A 39 -2.13 -8.68 11.17
C ALA A 39 -2.05 -9.82 10.13
N GLY A 40 -2.56 -9.56 8.93
CA GLY A 40 -2.70 -10.55 7.84
C GLY A 40 -4.11 -10.67 7.25
N ALA A 41 -5.14 -10.17 7.96
CA ALA A 41 -6.50 -10.08 7.39
C ALA A 41 -6.54 -9.11 6.21
N GLU A 42 -5.81 -7.99 6.30
CA GLU A 42 -5.69 -7.01 5.22
C GLU A 42 -5.04 -7.62 3.97
N GLU A 43 -3.97 -8.41 4.13
CA GLU A 43 -3.29 -9.06 3.01
C GLU A 43 -4.22 -10.06 2.32
N ARG A 44 -4.88 -10.92 3.10
CA ARG A 44 -5.90 -11.85 2.60
C ARG A 44 -7.05 -11.14 1.90
N PHE A 45 -7.50 -10.00 2.43
CA PHE A 45 -8.57 -9.21 1.82
C PHE A 45 -8.14 -8.62 0.47
N LYS A 46 -6.92 -8.09 0.38
CA LYS A 46 -6.35 -7.60 -0.89
C LYS A 46 -6.26 -8.71 -1.93
N GLU A 47 -5.76 -9.89 -1.56
CA GLU A 47 -5.69 -11.05 -2.45
C GLU A 47 -7.09 -11.47 -2.95
N VAL A 48 -8.08 -11.52 -2.06
CA VAL A 48 -9.47 -11.87 -2.39
C VAL A 48 -10.14 -10.82 -3.29
N ALA A 49 -9.85 -9.54 -3.06
CA ALA A 49 -10.36 -8.44 -3.88
C ALA A 49 -9.76 -8.47 -5.29
N GLU A 50 -8.44 -8.65 -5.42
CA GLU A 50 -7.79 -8.85 -6.72
C GLU A 50 -8.41 -10.05 -7.45
N ALA A 51 -8.53 -11.21 -6.79
CA ALA A 51 -9.09 -12.41 -7.40
C ALA A 51 -10.51 -12.20 -7.96
N TYR A 52 -11.35 -11.50 -7.20
CA TYR A 52 -12.71 -11.19 -7.62
C TYR A 52 -12.74 -10.23 -8.82
N GLU A 53 -11.94 -9.18 -8.80
CA GLU A 53 -11.82 -8.21 -9.90
C GLU A 53 -11.45 -8.89 -11.23
N VAL A 54 -10.54 -9.86 -11.21
CA VAL A 54 -10.12 -10.60 -12.41
C VAL A 54 -11.17 -11.60 -12.86
N LEU A 55 -11.69 -12.41 -11.94
CA LEU A 55 -12.56 -13.53 -12.28
C LEU A 55 -14.01 -13.13 -12.53
N SER A 56 -14.48 -12.00 -11.97
CA SER A 56 -15.84 -11.50 -12.17
C SER A 56 -16.04 -10.79 -13.49
N ASP A 57 -14.97 -10.36 -14.17
CA ASP A 57 -15.04 -9.63 -15.42
C ASP A 57 -14.57 -10.52 -16.56
N LYS A 58 -15.45 -10.83 -17.51
CA LYS A 58 -15.14 -11.75 -18.61
C LYS A 58 -13.92 -11.30 -19.41
N LYS A 59 -13.72 -9.99 -19.60
CA LYS A 59 -12.53 -9.46 -20.28
C LYS A 59 -11.26 -9.69 -19.48
N LYS A 60 -11.25 -9.38 -18.18
CA LYS A 60 -10.07 -9.60 -17.33
C LYS A 60 -9.76 -11.09 -17.18
N ARG A 61 -10.80 -11.93 -17.10
CA ARG A 61 -10.69 -13.39 -17.05
C ARG A 61 -10.05 -13.95 -18.31
N GLU A 62 -10.46 -13.48 -19.48
CA GLU A 62 -9.86 -13.88 -20.77
C GLU A 62 -8.39 -13.46 -20.87
N ILE A 63 -8.06 -12.23 -20.45
CA ILE A 63 -6.66 -11.76 -20.42
C ILE A 63 -5.83 -12.60 -19.45
N TYR A 64 -6.37 -12.93 -18.27
CA TYR A 64 -5.69 -13.78 -17.30
C TYR A 64 -5.49 -15.22 -17.82
N ASP A 65 -6.49 -15.78 -18.51
CA ASP A 65 -6.39 -17.12 -19.08
C ASP A 65 -5.36 -17.17 -20.24
N THR A 66 -5.27 -16.09 -21.03
CA THR A 66 -4.41 -16.00 -22.23
C THR A 66 -2.98 -15.55 -21.93
N HIS A 67 -2.81 -14.55 -21.07
CA HIS A 67 -1.53 -13.88 -20.77
C HIS A 67 -1.04 -14.12 -19.34
N GLY A 68 -1.81 -14.81 -18.50
CA GLY A 68 -1.50 -14.96 -17.08
C GLY A 68 -1.56 -13.65 -16.30
N GLU A 69 -1.04 -13.69 -15.08
CA GLU A 69 -0.97 -12.52 -14.19
C GLU A 69 -0.07 -11.38 -14.72
N GLU A 70 0.91 -11.68 -15.59
CA GLU A 70 1.77 -10.67 -16.21
C GLU A 70 0.98 -9.75 -17.16
N GLY A 71 0.00 -10.30 -17.90
CA GLY A 71 -0.89 -9.52 -18.77
C GLY A 71 -1.80 -8.56 -18.00
N LEU A 72 -2.18 -8.92 -16.77
CA LEU A 72 -2.97 -8.04 -15.91
C LEU A 72 -2.10 -6.98 -15.20
N LYS A 73 -0.89 -7.33 -14.78
CA LYS A 73 0.03 -6.40 -14.11
C LYS A 73 0.54 -5.31 -15.05
N GLY A 74 0.73 -5.64 -16.33
CA GLY A 74 1.17 -4.70 -17.38
C GLY A 74 0.08 -3.74 -17.88
N GLY A 75 -1.22 -4.08 -17.72
CA GLY A 75 -2.34 -3.27 -18.19
C GLY A 75 -3.26 -2.68 -17.10
N MET A 76 -3.22 -3.21 -15.88
CA MET A 76 -4.13 -2.84 -14.77
C MET A 76 -3.36 -2.61 -13.44
N GLY A 77 -2.04 -2.43 -13.48
CA GLY A 77 -1.21 -2.09 -12.31
C GLY A 77 -1.06 -0.60 -12.02
N GLY A 78 -1.74 0.26 -12.78
CA GLY A 78 -1.57 1.71 -12.74
C GLY A 78 -2.60 2.45 -11.87
N GLN A 79 -2.74 2.13 -10.58
CA GLN A 79 -3.44 3.05 -9.67
C GLN A 79 -3.12 2.81 -8.19
N ASN A 80 -1.86 2.69 -7.79
CA ASN A 80 -1.45 2.89 -6.38
C ASN A 80 0.01 3.35 -6.29
N GLY A 81 0.34 4.41 -7.03
CA GLY A 81 1.50 5.24 -6.74
C GLY A 81 1.01 6.67 -6.54
N PRO A 82 1.11 7.27 -5.34
CA PRO A 82 0.84 8.69 -5.16
C PRO A 82 1.94 9.49 -5.88
N GLY A 83 1.75 9.67 -7.19
CA GLY A 83 2.46 10.64 -8.00
C GLY A 83 1.66 11.93 -8.04
N SER A 84 1.79 12.75 -7.00
CA SER A 84 1.53 14.18 -7.10
C SER A 84 2.78 14.90 -6.63
N ALA A 85 3.70 15.06 -7.58
CA ALA A 85 4.80 15.98 -7.47
C ALA A 85 4.32 17.43 -7.67
N SER A 86 4.89 18.32 -6.88
CA SER A 86 5.18 19.75 -7.18
C SER A 86 4.16 20.81 -6.67
N PRO A 87 4.52 22.11 -6.61
CA PRO A 87 4.94 22.81 -5.39
C PRO A 87 4.19 24.15 -5.17
N SER A 88 4.61 24.92 -4.16
CA SER A 88 4.53 26.38 -4.02
C SER A 88 3.35 27.04 -3.28
N LEU A 89 3.76 27.90 -2.32
CA LEU A 89 3.18 29.18 -1.90
C LEU A 89 1.78 29.19 -1.26
N THR A 90 1.70 29.54 0.03
CA THR A 90 1.04 30.79 0.47
C THR A 90 1.23 31.10 1.97
N ARG A 91 1.81 32.30 2.19
CA ARG A 91 1.53 33.34 3.21
C ARG A 91 1.69 33.04 4.72
N SER A 92 2.79 33.59 5.23
CA SER A 92 2.89 34.53 6.35
C SER A 92 1.66 34.76 7.23
N THR A 93 1.80 34.45 8.53
CA THR A 93 1.27 35.28 9.63
C THR A 93 2.32 35.33 10.75
N ALA A 94 2.57 36.54 11.23
CA ALA A 94 3.61 36.91 12.18
C ALA A 94 3.01 37.06 13.58
N THR A 95 3.68 36.56 14.62
CA THR A 95 3.58 37.04 16.02
C THR A 95 4.85 36.57 16.78
N LEU A 96 5.89 37.40 16.89
CA LEU A 96 6.30 38.09 18.12
C LEU A 96 6.33 37.21 19.39
N GLU A 97 7.52 36.77 19.81
CA GLU A 97 7.87 36.82 21.24
C GLU A 97 9.39 37.04 21.41
N LEU A 98 9.70 38.27 21.80
CA LEU A 98 11.01 38.76 22.22
C LEU A 98 11.26 38.41 23.70
N HIS A 99 12.53 38.50 24.09
CA HIS A 99 13.11 38.51 25.46
C HIS A 99 13.40 37.10 26.02
N SER A 100 14.53 36.79 26.67
CA SER A 100 15.39 37.62 27.50
C SER A 100 16.75 36.94 27.75
N HIS A 101 17.84 37.69 27.56
CA HIS A 101 19.07 37.79 28.34
C HIS A 101 19.79 36.56 28.96
N SER A 102 21.10 36.54 28.66
CA SER A 102 22.21 36.61 29.64
C SER A 102 23.10 35.37 29.86
N SER A 103 24.36 35.57 29.46
CA SER A 103 25.57 35.36 30.27
C SER A 103 26.13 33.94 30.48
N SER A 104 27.31 33.70 29.88
CA SER A 104 28.60 33.35 30.54
C SER A 104 29.47 32.46 29.62
N VAL A 105 30.59 32.92 29.06
CA VAL A 105 31.92 33.17 29.67
C VAL A 105 32.69 31.88 30.05
N ARG A 106 33.71 31.55 29.23
CA ARG A 106 35.09 31.08 29.55
C ARG A 106 35.58 30.11 28.47
N ARG A 107 36.67 30.43 27.72
CA ARG A 107 38.10 30.13 28.04
C ARG A 107 38.30 28.64 28.36
N VAL A 108 39.26 27.90 27.83
CA VAL A 108 40.64 28.24 27.44
C VAL A 108 41.19 27.03 26.64
N ARG A 109 41.77 27.23 25.46
CA ARG A 109 43.19 27.02 25.13
C ARG A 109 43.90 25.84 25.86
N SER A 110 44.09 24.73 25.16
CA SER A 110 45.23 23.81 25.38
C SER A 110 45.74 23.44 23.98
N LYS A 111 46.90 23.94 23.51
CA LYS A 111 48.25 23.36 23.71
C LYS A 111 48.23 21.83 23.59
N ARG A 112 49.11 21.14 22.85
CA ARG A 112 50.30 21.42 22.02
C ARG A 112 50.85 20.02 21.70
N SER A 113 51.46 19.80 20.52
CA SER A 113 52.49 18.78 20.20
C SER A 113 52.10 17.28 20.38
N SER A 114 52.43 16.33 19.49
CA SER A 114 53.76 15.96 18.96
C SER A 114 53.53 15.03 17.75
N THR A 115 54.07 15.28 16.55
CA THR A 115 55.30 14.66 15.99
C THR A 115 55.57 13.23 16.46
N SER A 116 55.41 12.25 15.56
CA SER A 116 56.54 11.63 14.85
C SER A 116 56.07 10.86 13.62
#